data_AF-A0A660PGY6-F1
#
_entry.id   AF-A0A660PGY6-F1
#
_cell.length_a   1.000
_cell.length_b   1.000
_cell.length_c   1.000
_cell.angle_alpha   90.00
_cell.angle_beta   90.00
_cell.angle_gamma   90.00
#
_symmetry.space_group_name_H-M   'P 1'
#
loop_
_entity.id
_entity.type
_entity.pdbx_description
1 polymer ?
#
loop_
_entity_poly.entity_id
_entity_poly.type
_entity_poly.pdbx_seq_one_letter_code
_entity_poly.pdbx_strand_id
1 'polypeptide(L)'
;MLNKDYEIDYHSIIAKTLYSGMFINILIPMAGLMLCYYLDQKSYVANKTGDMANGLFYVFGLLAVLQAGYVFWMRSRAFRRPMIRHEDTFEQDLAAGLFKVSRPIFLIISSISFYGYIYYYLTGRFKEAVFLVFMSFLIFQVVRPRIGIVKKLVREQKVLVQKGEFLRSDLIT
;
A
#
# COMPACT_ATOMS: atom_id res chain seq x y z
N MET A 1 5.44 -39.72 1.39
CA MET A 1 5.53 -38.86 2.59
C MET A 1 6.42 -37.68 2.25
N LEU A 2 5.82 -36.51 2.01
CA LEU A 2 6.53 -35.27 1.63
C LEU A 2 7.31 -34.73 2.83
N ASN A 3 8.54 -35.22 3.02
CA ASN A 3 9.52 -34.65 3.93
C ASN A 3 10.51 -33.80 3.13
N LYS A 4 10.03 -32.67 2.64
CA LYS A 4 10.84 -31.59 2.08
C LYS A 4 10.27 -30.28 2.63
N ASP A 5 10.45 -30.09 3.94
CA ASP A 5 10.53 -28.75 4.51
C ASP A 5 11.81 -28.10 3.97
N TYR A 6 11.81 -27.73 2.68
CA TYR A 6 12.61 -26.60 2.27
C TYR A 6 12.09 -25.43 3.12
N GLU A 7 12.94 -24.92 4.01
CA GLU A 7 12.61 -23.75 4.81
C GLU A 7 12.22 -22.62 3.86
N ILE A 8 10.91 -22.37 3.77
CA ILE A 8 10.38 -21.32 2.91
C ILE A 8 11.10 -20.02 3.27
N ASP A 9 11.80 -19.44 2.31
CA ASP A 9 12.51 -18.18 2.52
C ASP A 9 11.51 -17.01 2.52
N TYR A 10 10.95 -16.74 3.70
CA TYR A 10 10.02 -15.64 3.91
C TYR A 10 10.63 -14.27 3.61
N HIS A 11 11.96 -14.13 3.71
CA HIS A 11 12.63 -12.85 3.51
C HIS A 11 12.65 -12.49 2.02
N SER A 12 13.05 -13.42 1.15
CA SER A 12 13.05 -13.18 -0.30
C SER A 12 11.64 -12.94 -0.86
N ILE A 13 10.63 -13.66 -0.35
CA ILE A 13 9.22 -13.48 -0.74
C ILE A 13 8.73 -12.05 -0.44
N ILE A 14 9.10 -11.50 0.72
CA ILE A 14 8.63 -10.18 1.17
C ILE A 14 9.45 -9.05 0.56
N ALA A 15 10.76 -9.23 0.41
CA ALA A 15 11.72 -8.17 0.13
C ALA A 15 11.28 -7.28 -1.05
N LYS A 16 11.00 -7.88 -2.22
CA LYS A 16 10.60 -7.15 -3.42
C LYS A 16 9.34 -6.29 -3.20
N THR A 17 8.33 -6.88 -2.56
CA THR A 17 7.08 -6.19 -2.24
C THR A 17 7.32 -5.04 -1.27
N LEU A 18 8.15 -5.26 -0.27
CA LEU A 18 8.44 -4.31 0.79
C LEU A 18 9.24 -3.10 0.27
N TYR A 19 10.29 -3.33 -0.52
CA TYR A 19 11.06 -2.26 -1.15
C TYR A 19 10.20 -1.42 -2.10
N SER A 20 9.37 -2.05 -2.92
CA SER A 20 8.44 -1.33 -3.79
C SER A 20 7.44 -0.49 -3.00
N GLY A 21 6.88 -1.05 -1.92
CA GLY A 21 5.97 -0.33 -1.03
C GLY A 21 6.63 0.88 -0.36
N MET A 22 7.87 0.72 0.12
CA MET A 22 8.64 1.80 0.73
C MET A 22 8.97 2.91 -0.28
N PHE A 23 9.37 2.55 -1.49
CA PHE A 23 9.63 3.52 -2.55
C PHE A 23 8.38 4.35 -2.87
N ILE A 24 7.24 3.68 -3.08
CA ILE A 24 5.99 4.32 -3.48
C ILE A 24 5.36 5.15 -2.34
N ASN A 25 5.37 4.65 -1.10
CA ASN A 25 4.62 5.27 0.00
C ASN A 25 5.47 6.06 0.99
N ILE A 26 6.80 6.01 0.87
CA ILE A 26 7.70 6.77 1.73
C ILE A 26 8.55 7.71 0.87
N LEU A 27 9.36 7.17 -0.04
CA LEU A 27 10.36 7.97 -0.75
C LEU A 27 9.70 9.03 -1.65
N ILE A 28 8.74 8.63 -2.48
CA ILE A 28 8.02 9.55 -3.36
C ILE A 28 7.26 10.62 -2.54
N PRO A 29 6.46 10.26 -1.52
CA PRO A 29 5.77 11.27 -0.73
C PRO A 29 6.71 12.21 0.03
N MET A 30 7.81 11.70 0.58
CA MET A 30 8.80 12.54 1.25
C MET A 30 9.46 13.53 0.30
N ALA A 31 9.79 13.11 -0.93
CA ALA A 31 10.30 14.02 -1.95
C ALA A 31 9.28 15.11 -2.30
N GLY A 32 8.00 14.76 -2.41
CA GLY A 32 6.91 15.72 -2.61
C GLY A 32 6.77 16.72 -1.46
N LEU A 33 6.82 16.25 -0.21
CA LEU A 33 6.81 17.13 0.97
C LEU A 33 8.03 18.05 1.01
N MET A 34 9.21 17.55 0.64
CA MET A 34 10.43 18.36 0.59
C MET A 34 10.30 19.49 -0.44
N LEU A 35 9.66 19.24 -1.58
CA LEU A 35 9.33 20.27 -2.55
C LEU A 35 8.34 21.29 -1.98
N CYS A 36 7.28 20.84 -1.32
CA CYS A 36 6.32 21.73 -0.66
C CYS A 36 7.01 22.60 0.41
N TYR A 37 7.89 22.02 1.22
CA TYR A 37 8.67 22.72 2.25
C TYR A 37 9.60 23.77 1.63
N TYR A 38 10.30 23.42 0.55
CA TYR A 38 11.16 24.37 -0.16
C TYR A 38 10.34 25.57 -0.67
N LEU A 39 9.17 25.32 -1.24
CA LEU A 39 8.26 26.37 -1.68
C LEU A 39 7.76 27.20 -0.50
N ASP A 40 7.40 26.59 0.63
CA ASP A 40 6.91 27.28 1.84
C ASP A 40 7.95 28.27 2.38
N GLN A 41 9.23 27.91 2.32
CA GLN A 41 10.34 28.74 2.79
C GLN A 41 10.75 29.84 1.81
N LYS A 42 10.58 29.64 0.51
CA LYS A 42 11.11 30.53 -0.55
C LYS A 42 10.04 31.30 -1.30
N SER A 43 8.78 30.95 -1.16
CA SER A 43 7.67 31.51 -1.93
C SER A 43 6.42 31.59 -1.08
N TYR A 44 5.78 32.75 -1.07
CA TYR A 44 4.47 32.88 -0.44
C TYR A 44 3.43 32.15 -1.29
N VAL A 45 2.88 31.05 -0.76
CA VAL A 45 1.75 30.36 -1.37
C VAL A 45 0.46 30.98 -0.83
N ALA A 46 -0.19 31.80 -1.66
CA ALA A 46 -1.44 32.45 -1.27
C ALA A 46 -2.57 31.43 -1.07
N ASN A 47 -3.37 31.64 -0.03
CA ASN A 47 -4.59 30.86 0.19
C ASN A 47 -5.66 31.24 -0.85
N LYS A 48 -5.83 30.39 -1.87
CA LYS A 48 -6.83 30.57 -2.94
C LYS A 48 -8.25 30.25 -2.49
N THR A 49 -8.39 29.60 -1.34
CA THR A 49 -9.66 29.05 -0.84
C THR A 49 -10.26 29.87 0.30
N GLY A 50 -9.53 30.88 0.79
CA GLY A 50 -9.97 31.73 1.89
C GLY A 50 -10.39 30.91 3.11
N ASP A 51 -11.61 31.17 3.59
CA ASP A 51 -12.18 30.53 4.78
C ASP A 51 -12.56 29.05 4.57
N MET A 52 -12.69 28.60 3.30
CA MET A 52 -13.00 27.20 2.99
C MET A 52 -11.83 26.25 3.23
N ALA A 53 -10.62 26.76 3.52
CA ALA A 53 -9.44 25.95 3.79
C ALA A 53 -9.67 24.90 4.90
N ASN A 54 -10.44 25.24 5.94
CA ASN A 54 -10.79 24.28 7.00
C ASN A 54 -11.73 23.19 6.49
N GLY A 55 -12.76 23.56 5.71
CA GLY A 55 -13.70 22.61 5.12
C GLY A 55 -13.01 21.62 4.18
N LEU A 56 -12.11 22.12 3.32
CA LEU A 56 -11.33 21.28 2.41
C LEU A 56 -10.44 20.27 3.15
N PHE A 57 -9.87 20.66 4.29
CA PHE A 57 -9.08 19.75 5.11
C PHE A 57 -9.92 18.56 5.58
N TYR A 58 -11.13 18.81 6.09
CA TYR A 58 -12.03 17.74 6.53
C TYR A 58 -12.52 16.88 5.37
N VAL A 59 -12.78 17.47 4.20
CA VAL A 59 -13.15 16.71 2.99
C VAL A 59 -12.03 15.75 2.59
N PHE A 60 -10.79 16.23 2.51
CA PHE A 60 -9.64 15.37 2.19
C PHE A 60 -9.36 14.34 3.29
N GLY A 61 -9.53 14.72 4.56
CA GLY A 61 -9.43 13.79 5.68
C GLY A 61 -10.46 12.66 5.58
N LEU A 62 -11.71 12.97 5.27
CA LEU A 62 -12.77 11.97 5.07
C LEU A 62 -12.45 11.05 3.89
N LEU A 63 -12.03 11.61 2.76
CA LEU A 63 -11.63 10.82 1.59
C LEU A 63 -10.45 9.89 1.90
N ALA A 64 -9.46 10.35 2.67
CA ALA A 64 -8.34 9.54 3.12
C ALA A 64 -8.80 8.36 4.01
N VAL A 65 -9.73 8.60 4.93
CA VAL A 65 -10.30 7.54 5.79
C VAL A 65 -11.06 6.51 4.96
N LEU A 66 -11.88 6.95 3.99
CA LEU A 66 -12.61 6.05 3.09
C LEU A 66 -11.65 5.20 2.23
N GLN A 67 -10.59 5.81 1.70
CA GLN A 67 -9.55 5.09 0.96
C GLN A 67 -8.79 4.09 1.84
N ALA A 68 -8.49 4.45 3.08
CA ALA A 68 -7.88 3.54 4.05
C ALA A 68 -8.76 2.31 4.27
N GLY A 69 -10.06 2.52 4.53
CA GLY A 69 -11.04 1.44 4.68
C GLY A 69 -11.10 0.53 3.46
N TYR A 70 -11.15 1.13 2.26
CA TYR A 70 -11.15 0.39 0.99
C TYR A 70 -9.87 -0.46 0.82
N VAL A 71 -8.72 0.09 1.16
CA VAL A 71 -7.42 -0.62 1.12
C VAL A 71 -7.42 -1.83 2.07
N PHE A 72 -7.92 -1.67 3.29
CA PHE A 72 -8.02 -2.79 4.24
C PHE A 72 -8.94 -3.90 3.73
N TRP A 73 -10.09 -3.53 3.17
CA TRP A 73 -11.02 -4.47 2.57
C TRP A 73 -10.41 -5.21 1.39
N MET A 74 -9.77 -4.49 0.46
CA MET A 74 -9.13 -5.07 -0.73
C MET A 74 -8.00 -6.04 -0.35
N ARG A 75 -7.17 -5.68 0.63
CA ARG A 75 -6.12 -6.57 1.16
C ARG A 75 -6.72 -7.86 1.73
N SER A 76 -7.74 -7.74 2.58
CA SER A 76 -8.40 -8.90 3.20
C SER A 76 -8.98 -9.84 2.14
N ARG A 77 -9.63 -9.28 1.11
CA ARG A 77 -10.18 -10.07 0.00
C ARG A 77 -9.11 -10.74 -0.83
N ALA A 78 -8.00 -10.05 -1.10
CA ALA A 78 -6.98 -10.57 -2.00
C ALA A 78 -6.16 -11.72 -1.39
N PHE A 79 -5.92 -11.72 -0.07
CA PHE A 79 -5.19 -12.81 0.60
C PHE A 79 -5.96 -14.13 0.65
N ARG A 80 -7.28 -14.09 0.51
CA ARG A 80 -8.14 -15.27 0.45
C ARG A 80 -8.20 -15.91 -0.94
N ARG A 81 -7.63 -15.29 -1.97
CA ARG A 81 -7.64 -15.85 -3.33
C ARG A 81 -6.45 -16.78 -3.54
N PRO A 82 -6.58 -17.85 -4.35
CA PRO A 82 -5.46 -18.71 -4.69
C PRO A 82 -4.42 -17.91 -5.48
N MET A 83 -3.16 -18.03 -5.07
CA MET A 83 -2.01 -17.37 -5.72
C MET A 83 -1.07 -18.36 -6.40
N ILE A 84 -1.20 -19.65 -6.07
CA ILE A 84 -0.30 -20.73 -6.49
C ILE A 84 -0.82 -21.38 -7.77
N ARG A 85 0.04 -21.57 -8.77
CA ARG A 85 -0.32 -22.28 -10.01
C ARG A 85 -0.02 -23.76 -9.93
N HIS A 86 1.17 -24.10 -9.42
CA HIS A 86 1.62 -25.48 -9.22
C HIS A 86 2.35 -25.63 -7.88
N GLU A 87 2.33 -26.83 -7.30
CA GLU A 87 3.02 -27.10 -6.04
C GLU A 87 4.53 -26.90 -6.15
N ASP A 88 5.12 -27.26 -7.30
CA ASP A 88 6.56 -27.14 -7.56
C ASP A 88 7.04 -25.69 -7.64
N THR A 89 6.15 -24.74 -7.95
CA THR A 89 6.46 -23.30 -8.09
C THR A 89 5.94 -22.45 -6.94
N PHE A 90 5.60 -23.07 -5.80
CA PHE A 90 4.89 -22.43 -4.68
C PHE A 90 5.49 -21.09 -4.24
N GLU A 91 6.79 -21.04 -3.93
CA GLU A 91 7.42 -19.82 -3.41
C GLU A 91 7.48 -18.69 -4.43
N GLN A 92 7.78 -19.03 -5.69
CA GLN A 92 7.87 -18.07 -6.78
C GLN A 92 6.48 -17.48 -7.10
N ASP A 93 5.47 -18.33 -7.18
CA ASP A 93 4.08 -17.91 -7.41
C ASP A 93 3.54 -17.09 -6.25
N LEU A 94 3.88 -17.45 -5.01
CA LEU A 94 3.49 -16.69 -3.82
C LEU A 94 4.12 -15.31 -3.81
N ALA A 95 5.43 -15.19 -4.09
CA ALA A 95 6.12 -13.91 -4.16
C ALA A 95 5.54 -13.04 -5.29
N ALA A 96 5.30 -13.62 -6.46
CA ALA A 96 4.71 -12.93 -7.61
C ALA A 96 3.27 -12.48 -7.32
N GLY A 97 2.45 -13.36 -6.73
CA GLY A 97 1.07 -13.09 -6.34
C GLY A 97 0.97 -12.01 -5.27
N LEU A 98 1.80 -12.10 -4.22
CA LEU A 98 1.88 -11.10 -3.17
C LEU A 98 2.27 -9.73 -3.73
N PHE A 99 3.26 -9.69 -4.64
CA PHE A 99 3.68 -8.47 -5.30
C PHE A 99 2.56 -7.88 -6.17
N LYS A 100 1.92 -8.72 -7.00
CA LYS A 100 0.83 -8.32 -7.92
C LYS A 100 -0.37 -7.74 -7.16
N VAL A 101 -0.73 -8.33 -6.03
CA VAL A 101 -1.81 -7.86 -5.16
C VAL A 101 -1.42 -6.58 -4.40
N SER A 102 -0.20 -6.51 -3.89
CA SER A 102 0.24 -5.40 -3.05
C SER A 102 0.50 -4.12 -3.84
N ARG A 103 0.94 -4.22 -5.10
CA ARG A 103 1.21 -3.05 -5.95
C ARG A 103 0.03 -2.08 -6.08
N PRO A 104 -1.20 -2.49 -6.49
CA PRO A 104 -2.34 -1.57 -6.57
C PRO A 104 -2.73 -1.02 -5.19
N ILE A 105 -2.60 -1.81 -4.12
CA ILE A 105 -2.81 -1.35 -2.74
C ILE A 105 -1.88 -0.18 -2.40
N PHE A 106 -0.59 -0.33 -2.71
CA PHE A 106 0.42 0.71 -2.46
C PHE A 106 0.17 1.97 -3.27
N LEU A 107 -0.33 1.87 -4.50
CA LEU A 107 -0.67 3.04 -5.31
C LEU A 107 -1.86 3.82 -4.72
N ILE A 108 -2.87 3.13 -4.22
CA ILE A 108 -4.05 3.77 -3.58
C ILE A 108 -3.66 4.43 -2.26
N ILE A 109 -2.80 3.80 -1.45
CA ILE A 109 -2.30 4.46 -0.23
C ILE A 109 -1.49 5.71 -0.60
N SER A 110 -0.62 5.61 -1.61
CA SER A 110 0.16 6.76 -2.06
C SER A 110 -0.71 7.90 -2.59
N SER A 111 -1.88 7.63 -3.17
CA SER A 111 -2.79 8.68 -3.63
C SER A 111 -3.34 9.54 -2.48
N ILE A 112 -3.38 9.03 -1.25
CA ILE A 112 -3.77 9.81 -0.07
C ILE A 112 -2.79 10.96 0.15
N SER A 113 -1.49 10.74 -0.06
CA SER A 113 -0.48 11.80 0.06
C SER A 113 -0.71 12.94 -0.95
N PHE A 114 -1.31 12.63 -2.09
CA PHE A 114 -1.62 13.62 -3.12
C PHE A 114 -2.63 14.66 -2.64
N TYR A 115 -3.56 14.27 -1.75
CA TYR A 115 -4.46 15.22 -1.10
C TYR A 115 -3.71 16.25 -0.27
N GLY A 116 -2.63 15.86 0.40
CA GLY A 116 -1.76 16.78 1.12
C GLY A 116 -1.12 17.82 0.19
N TYR A 117 -0.58 17.41 -0.96
CA TYR A 117 0.02 18.34 -1.92
C TYR A 117 -1.02 19.28 -2.52
N ILE A 118 -2.16 18.75 -2.97
CA ILE A 118 -3.26 19.58 -3.49
C ILE A 118 -3.69 20.59 -2.43
N TYR A 119 -3.89 20.13 -1.19
CA TYR A 119 -4.28 20.99 -0.09
C TYR A 119 -3.27 22.13 0.13
N TYR A 120 -1.98 21.82 0.16
CA TYR A 120 -0.93 22.82 0.27
C TYR A 120 -0.96 23.83 -0.87
N TYR A 121 -1.04 23.39 -2.12
CA TYR A 121 -1.06 24.29 -3.28
C TYR A 121 -2.31 25.18 -3.34
N LEU A 122 -3.43 24.75 -2.76
CA LEU A 122 -4.66 25.53 -2.70
C LEU A 122 -4.69 26.51 -1.52
N THR A 123 -4.12 26.14 -0.39
CA THR A 123 -4.32 26.86 0.89
C THR A 123 -3.06 27.55 1.42
N GLY A 124 -1.88 27.14 0.98
CA GLY A 124 -0.58 27.55 1.54
C GLY A 124 -0.29 26.96 2.94
N ARG A 125 -1.12 26.04 3.43
CA ARG A 125 -1.02 25.51 4.80
C ARG A 125 -0.19 24.23 4.85
N PHE A 126 1.10 24.39 5.14
CA PHE A 126 2.06 23.29 5.12
C PHE A 126 1.83 22.23 6.21
N LYS A 127 1.50 22.64 7.45
CA LYS A 127 1.37 21.71 8.59
C LYS A 127 0.26 20.67 8.38
N GLU A 128 -0.88 21.11 7.88
CA GLU A 128 -2.04 20.29 7.54
C GLU A 128 -1.75 19.36 6.34
N ALA A 129 -1.00 19.84 5.35
CA ALA A 129 -0.54 19.01 4.25
C ALA A 129 0.40 17.89 4.73
N VAL A 130 1.36 18.22 5.60
CA VAL A 130 2.23 17.23 6.27
C VAL A 130 1.38 16.19 7.01
N PHE A 131 0.34 16.61 7.72
CA PHE A 131 -0.55 15.69 8.42
C PHE A 131 -1.21 14.69 7.47
N LEU A 132 -1.76 15.15 6.34
CA LEU A 132 -2.39 14.29 5.34
C LEU A 132 -1.39 13.29 4.72
N VAL A 133 -0.18 13.74 4.40
CA VAL A 133 0.87 12.86 3.88
C VAL A 133 1.32 11.86 4.95
N PHE A 134 1.48 12.30 6.20
CA PHE A 134 1.83 11.43 7.31
C PHE A 134 0.77 10.35 7.56
N MET A 135 -0.51 10.66 7.39
CA MET A 135 -1.58 9.66 7.45
C MET A 135 -1.43 8.56 6.40
N SER A 136 -1.02 8.88 5.17
CA SER A 136 -0.72 7.86 4.15
C SER A 136 0.42 6.92 4.58
N PHE A 137 1.44 7.47 5.25
CA PHE A 137 2.56 6.71 5.78
C PHE A 137 2.08 5.75 6.89
N LEU A 138 1.25 6.22 7.81
CA LEU A 138 0.67 5.39 8.87
C LEU A 138 -0.13 4.22 8.29
N ILE A 139 -0.98 4.49 7.30
CA ILE A 139 -1.77 3.45 6.63
C ILE A 139 -0.85 2.42 5.98
N PHE A 140 0.20 2.87 5.28
CA PHE A 140 1.21 1.97 4.71
C PHE A 140 1.85 1.07 5.77
N GLN A 141 2.21 1.60 6.94
CA GLN A 141 2.86 0.82 8.01
C GLN A 141 1.97 -0.29 8.59
N VAL A 142 0.64 -0.10 8.56
CA VAL A 142 -0.34 -1.13 8.95
C VAL A 142 -0.57 -2.14 7.82
N VAL A 143 -0.57 -1.68 6.57
CA VAL A 143 -0.90 -2.49 5.39
C VAL A 143 0.29 -3.35 4.91
N ARG A 144 1.52 -2.85 5.10
CA ARG A 144 2.77 -3.50 4.67
C ARG A 144 2.83 -4.97 5.13
N PRO A 145 3.18 -5.90 4.21
CA PRO A 145 3.35 -7.30 4.58
C PRO A 145 4.53 -7.46 5.54
N ARG A 146 4.25 -7.99 6.74
CA ARG A 146 5.25 -8.38 7.75
C ARG A 146 5.40 -9.90 7.72
N ILE A 147 6.50 -10.42 8.26
CA ILE A 147 6.79 -11.86 8.28
C ILE A 147 5.62 -12.67 8.84
N GLY A 148 5.01 -12.25 9.95
CA GLY A 148 3.85 -12.96 10.53
C GLY A 148 2.63 -13.05 9.59
N ILE A 149 2.41 -12.01 8.78
CA ILE A 149 1.32 -11.99 7.79
C ILE A 149 1.63 -12.97 6.65
N VAL A 150 2.88 -13.01 6.17
CA VAL A 150 3.27 -13.94 5.11
C VAL A 150 3.25 -15.38 5.60
N LYS A 151 3.67 -15.66 6.84
CA LYS A 151 3.51 -16.98 7.45
C LYS A 151 2.04 -17.43 7.46
N LYS A 152 1.12 -16.53 7.80
CA LYS A 152 -0.33 -16.80 7.74
C LYS A 152 -0.79 -17.05 6.29
N LEU A 153 -0.35 -16.23 5.35
CA LEU A 153 -0.67 -16.37 3.94
C LEU A 153 -0.17 -17.72 3.38
N VAL A 154 1.08 -18.12 3.68
CA VAL A 154 1.63 -19.41 3.29
C VAL A 154 0.76 -20.55 3.80
N ARG A 155 0.33 -20.50 5.06
CA ARG A 155 -0.56 -21.52 5.64
C ARG A 155 -1.90 -21.58 4.91
N GLU A 156 -2.51 -20.43 4.66
CA GLU A 156 -3.78 -20.35 3.92
C GLU A 156 -3.63 -20.89 2.50
N GLN A 157 -2.56 -20.54 1.79
CA GLN A 157 -2.29 -21.04 0.43
C GLN A 157 -2.00 -22.55 0.41
N LYS A 158 -1.29 -23.09 1.40
CA LYS A 158 -1.11 -24.55 1.54
C LYS A 158 -2.45 -25.27 1.69
N VAL A 159 -3.38 -24.72 2.47
CA VAL A 159 -4.73 -25.29 2.62
C VAL A 159 -5.52 -25.23 1.31
N LEU A 160 -5.41 -24.14 0.54
CA LEU A 160 -6.07 -24.02 -0.77
C LEU A 160 -5.51 -25.03 -1.78
N VAL A 161 -4.18 -25.18 -1.83
CA VAL A 161 -3.50 -26.16 -2.68
C VAL A 161 -3.92 -27.60 -2.32
N GLN A 162 -3.97 -27.94 -1.03
CA GLN A 162 -4.45 -29.25 -0.56
C GLN A 162 -5.91 -29.54 -0.95
N LYS A 163 -6.72 -28.50 -1.15
CA LYS A 163 -8.10 -28.61 -1.65
C LYS A 163 -8.20 -28.67 -3.17
N GLY A 164 -7.08 -28.62 -3.89
CA GLY A 164 -7.03 -28.54 -5.35
C GLY A 164 -7.40 -27.17 -5.91
N GLU A 165 -7.46 -26.14 -5.07
CA GLU A 165 -7.76 -24.76 -5.49
C GLU A 165 -6.49 -24.05 -5.94
N PHE A 166 -6.20 -24.14 -7.24
CA PHE A 166 -5.09 -23.43 -7.88
C PHE A 166 -5.56 -22.16 -8.58
N LEU A 167 -4.62 -21.24 -8.81
CA LEU A 167 -4.85 -20.07 -9.65
C LEU A 167 -5.12 -20.53 -11.10
N ARG A 168 -6.39 -20.52 -11.52
CA ARG A 168 -6.77 -20.82 -12.91
C ARG A 168 -6.26 -19.71 -13.83
N SER A 169 -5.62 -20.11 -14.92
CA SER A 169 -5.11 -19.24 -16.00
C SER A 169 -6.16 -18.31 -16.60
N ASP A 170 -7.44 -18.67 -16.47
CA ASP A 170 -8.57 -18.02 -17.16
C ASP A 170 -9.05 -16.73 -16.47
N LEU A 171 -8.47 -16.37 -15.33
CA LEU A 171 -8.73 -15.11 -14.59
C LEU A 171 -7.62 -14.06 -14.83
N ILE A 172 -6.83 -14.24 -15.90
CA ILE A 172 -5.85 -13.27 -16.40
C ILE A 172 -6.46 -12.55 -17.61
N THR A 173 -7.53 -11.80 -17.36
CA THR A 173 -8.03 -10.76 -18.27
C THR A 173 -8.37 -9.53 -17.46
#